data_AF-A0A9W7E075-F1
#
_entry.id   AF-A0A9W7E075-F1
#
_cell.length_a   1.000
_cell.length_b   1.000
_cell.length_c   1.000
_cell.angle_alpha   90.00
_cell.angle_beta   90.00
_cell.angle_gamma   90.00
#
_symmetry.space_group_name_H-M   'P 1'
#
loop_
_entity.id
_entity.type
_entity.pdbx_description
1 polymer ?
#
loop_
_entity_poly.entity_id
_entity_poly.type
_entity_poly.pdbx_seq_one_letter_code
_entity_poly.pdbx_strand_id
1 'polypeptide(L)'
;MDSKNNVETSLTITLTPPTSPPNTFTLATTLPESSISPLFSGSEWAGTRIWRAAELSVHWFLANLVPPPHSFLELGAGLGLLGHCLSRLNPESNYVITDVEALIEQLEYNVPSSQNNLKAAGLDWSEDGLRRVELECNNNRPFDLIVSTDCVYKPLYGDSYVKLAGCVVSGLRRNVNAVSVHFMERRNGDGVEEWVEILEGEGLKVVKEDWGSKGCEEMQWSGEGGRAGVLEVYRVVNKK
;
A
#
# COMPACT_ATOMS: atom_id res chain seq x y z
N MET A 1 -37.65 7.41 14.96
CA MET A 1 -36.23 7.78 15.06
C MET A 1 -35.47 6.76 14.22
N ASP A 2 -35.32 7.03 12.92
CA ASP A 2 -34.58 6.15 12.01
C ASP A 2 -33.11 6.57 12.02
N SER A 3 -32.33 6.07 12.98
CA SER A 3 -30.87 6.04 12.81
C SER A 3 -30.55 4.90 11.85
N LYS A 4 -30.65 5.16 10.54
CA LYS A 4 -30.12 4.23 9.55
C LYS A 4 -28.62 4.06 9.83
N ASN A 5 -28.24 2.86 10.23
CA ASN A 5 -26.87 2.39 10.21
C ASN A 5 -26.41 2.39 8.75
N ASN A 6 -25.93 3.54 8.27
CA ASN A 6 -25.35 3.65 6.93
C ASN A 6 -24.00 2.92 6.99
N VAL A 7 -24.01 1.62 6.68
CA VAL A 7 -22.78 0.89 6.41
C VAL A 7 -22.19 1.47 5.13
N GLU A 8 -20.98 1.99 5.21
CA GLU A 8 -20.24 2.45 4.04
C GLU A 8 -19.87 1.23 3.19
N THR A 9 -20.49 1.11 2.01
CA THR A 9 -20.31 -0.03 1.10
C THR A 9 -19.33 0.24 -0.03
N SER A 10 -19.01 1.52 -0.27
CA SER A 10 -18.05 1.93 -1.28
C SER A 10 -17.52 3.34 -1.04
N LEU A 11 -16.34 3.60 -1.58
CA LEU A 11 -15.69 4.90 -1.63
C LEU A 11 -15.51 5.34 -3.07
N THR A 12 -15.92 6.56 -3.40
CA THR A 12 -15.68 7.16 -4.72
C THR A 12 -14.47 8.07 -4.64
N ILE A 13 -13.42 7.72 -5.37
CA ILE A 13 -12.17 8.47 -5.47
C ILE A 13 -12.21 9.30 -6.76
N THR A 14 -11.89 10.59 -6.68
CA THR A 14 -11.72 11.45 -7.86
C THR A 14 -10.33 12.05 -7.88
N LEU A 15 -9.53 11.64 -8.86
CA LEU A 15 -8.22 12.21 -9.13
C LEU A 15 -8.38 13.44 -10.01
N THR A 16 -7.73 14.54 -9.65
CA THR A 16 -7.77 15.78 -10.44
C THR A 16 -6.34 16.21 -10.78
N PRO A 17 -5.69 15.55 -11.77
CA PRO A 17 -4.34 15.92 -12.18
C PRO A 17 -4.36 17.33 -12.81
N PRO A 18 -3.30 18.15 -12.66
CA PRO A 18 -3.29 19.52 -13.18
C PRO A 18 -3.51 19.63 -14.69
N THR A 19 -3.11 18.61 -15.45
CA THR A 19 -3.07 18.63 -16.92
C THR A 19 -4.05 17.67 -17.59
N SER A 20 -4.92 17.00 -16.82
CA SER A 20 -5.82 15.96 -17.34
C SER A 20 -7.23 16.12 -16.76
N PRO A 21 -8.29 15.70 -17.46
CA PRO A 21 -9.64 15.71 -16.90
C PRO A 21 -9.70 14.85 -15.63
N PRO A 22 -10.62 15.17 -14.69
CA PRO A 22 -10.83 14.36 -13.50
C PRO A 22 -11.08 12.90 -13.87
N ASN A 23 -10.45 11.98 -13.14
CA ASN A 23 -10.62 10.54 -13.29
C ASN A 23 -11.23 9.98 -12.01
N THR A 24 -12.44 9.44 -12.12
CA THR A 24 -13.21 8.92 -11.00
C THR A 24 -13.27 7.40 -11.05
N PHE A 25 -13.10 6.75 -9.90
CA PHE A 25 -13.32 5.32 -9.74
C PHE A 25 -13.91 5.03 -8.36
N THR A 26 -14.43 3.82 -8.19
CA THR A 26 -15.07 3.37 -6.96
C THR A 26 -14.33 2.16 -6.41
N LEU A 27 -14.05 2.17 -5.12
CA LEU A 27 -13.58 1.02 -4.36
C LEU A 27 -14.74 0.47 -3.54
N ALA A 28 -15.02 -0.81 -3.65
CA ALA A 28 -15.91 -1.47 -2.70
C ALA A 28 -15.19 -1.64 -1.36
N THR A 29 -15.90 -1.32 -0.28
CA THR A 29 -15.45 -1.49 1.11
C THR A 29 -16.12 -2.70 1.78
N THR A 30 -17.08 -3.32 1.09
CA THR A 30 -17.74 -4.55 1.51
C THR A 30 -17.31 -5.72 0.65
N LEU A 31 -16.98 -6.83 1.33
CA LEU A 31 -16.71 -8.10 0.70
C LEU A 31 -17.95 -8.61 -0.05
N PRO A 32 -17.79 -9.29 -1.20
CA PRO A 32 -18.87 -10.06 -1.81
C PRO A 32 -19.48 -11.03 -0.79
N GLU A 33 -20.77 -11.38 -0.97
CA GLU A 33 -21.47 -12.30 -0.06
C GLU A 33 -20.78 -13.67 0.03
N SER A 34 -20.11 -14.10 -1.05
CA SER A 34 -19.26 -15.29 -1.12
C SER A 34 -17.98 -15.20 -0.28
N SER A 35 -17.60 -14.01 0.17
CA SER A 35 -16.25 -13.68 0.64
C SER A 35 -16.28 -13.01 2.00
N ILE A 36 -17.31 -13.20 2.83
CA ILE A 36 -17.44 -12.54 4.14
C ILE A 36 -16.44 -13.03 5.21
N SER A 37 -15.71 -14.11 4.94
CA SER A 37 -14.78 -14.75 5.90
C SER A 37 -13.70 -13.81 6.48
N PRO A 38 -13.02 -12.95 5.69
CA PRO A 38 -12.02 -11.98 6.15
C PRO A 38 -12.49 -11.01 7.24
N LEU A 39 -13.79 -10.71 7.31
CA LEU A 39 -14.33 -9.83 8.37
C LEU A 39 -14.29 -10.48 9.76
N PHE A 40 -14.18 -11.82 9.83
CA PHE A 40 -14.25 -12.59 11.07
C PHE A 40 -12.92 -13.28 11.43
N SER A 41 -11.87 -13.12 10.64
CA SER A 41 -10.58 -13.83 10.74
C SER A 41 -9.44 -12.97 11.31
N GLY A 42 -9.61 -12.49 12.54
CA GLY A 42 -8.50 -11.87 13.29
C GLY A 42 -8.12 -10.48 12.77
N SER A 43 -7.01 -10.35 12.03
CA SER A 43 -6.49 -9.07 11.55
C SER A 43 -6.91 -8.70 10.12
N GLU A 44 -7.52 -9.63 9.38
CA GLU A 44 -7.83 -9.47 7.95
C GLU A 44 -8.89 -8.39 7.67
N TRP A 45 -9.76 -8.08 8.63
CA TRP A 45 -10.70 -6.95 8.53
C TRP A 45 -9.97 -5.62 8.30
N ALA A 46 -8.72 -5.48 8.73
CA ALA A 46 -7.94 -4.27 8.53
C ALA A 46 -7.70 -3.99 7.03
N GLY A 47 -7.63 -5.03 6.19
CA GLY A 47 -7.49 -4.87 4.74
C GLY A 47 -8.78 -4.43 4.03
N THR A 48 -9.91 -4.39 4.73
CA THR A 48 -11.21 -3.96 4.17
C THR A 48 -11.49 -2.47 4.34
N ARG A 49 -10.51 -1.69 4.81
CA ARG A 49 -10.65 -0.25 5.10
C ARG A 49 -9.55 0.56 4.42
N ILE A 50 -9.85 1.82 4.14
CA ILE A 50 -8.84 2.81 3.77
C ILE A 50 -8.23 3.38 5.05
N TRP A 51 -6.91 3.25 5.18
CA TRP A 51 -6.14 3.85 6.25
C TRP A 51 -5.59 5.20 5.82
N ARG A 52 -5.43 6.10 6.79
CA ARG A 52 -4.91 7.45 6.55
C ARG A 52 -3.55 7.45 5.84
N ALA A 53 -2.69 6.47 6.12
CA ALA A 53 -1.40 6.33 5.44
C ALA A 53 -1.55 6.05 3.93
N ALA A 54 -2.57 5.29 3.52
CA ALA A 54 -2.85 5.03 2.11
C ALA A 54 -3.26 6.31 1.38
N GLU A 55 -4.17 7.10 1.95
CA GLU A 55 -4.56 8.41 1.39
C GLU A 55 -3.36 9.35 1.24
N LEU A 56 -2.58 9.52 2.32
CA LEU A 56 -1.43 10.42 2.32
C LEU A 56 -0.33 9.95 1.38
N SER A 57 -0.18 8.64 1.15
CA SER A 57 0.75 8.13 0.15
C SER A 57 0.39 8.58 -1.27
N VAL A 58 -0.90 8.65 -1.63
CA VAL A 58 -1.35 9.14 -2.94
C VAL A 58 -0.91 10.59 -3.13
N HIS A 59 -1.12 11.43 -2.11
CA HIS A 59 -0.65 12.81 -2.13
C HIS A 59 0.87 12.90 -2.19
N TRP A 60 1.56 11.99 -1.48
CA TRP A 60 3.00 11.96 -1.48
C TRP A 60 3.57 11.78 -2.88
N PHE A 61 3.02 10.77 -3.54
CA PHE A 61 3.36 10.39 -4.88
C PHE A 61 2.98 11.46 -5.91
N LEU A 62 1.81 12.08 -5.79
CA LEU A 62 1.41 13.19 -6.66
C LEU A 62 2.39 14.37 -6.63
N ALA A 63 3.01 14.64 -5.48
CA ALA A 63 3.97 15.74 -5.34
C ALA A 63 5.42 15.35 -5.71
N ASN A 64 5.76 14.05 -5.76
CA ASN A 64 7.17 13.60 -5.85
C ASN A 64 7.47 12.61 -6.97
N LEU A 65 6.48 12.04 -7.67
CA LEU A 65 6.73 11.10 -8.77
C LEU A 65 7.25 11.81 -10.02
N VAL A 66 8.57 12.00 -10.08
CA VAL A 66 9.24 12.38 -11.32
C VAL A 66 10.65 11.75 -11.39
N PRO A 67 10.95 10.88 -12.37
CA PRO A 67 10.04 10.19 -13.29
C PRO A 67 9.32 9.00 -12.61
N PRO A 68 8.18 8.53 -13.16
CA PRO A 68 7.52 7.37 -12.61
C PRO A 68 8.29 6.05 -12.86
N PRO A 69 8.25 5.09 -11.92
CA PRO A 69 8.93 3.81 -12.06
C PRO A 69 8.29 2.99 -13.17
N HIS A 70 9.05 2.16 -13.89
CA HIS A 70 8.47 1.30 -14.93
C HIS A 70 7.63 0.16 -14.35
N SER A 71 8.00 -0.34 -13.17
CA SER A 71 7.28 -1.40 -12.46
C SER A 71 7.12 -1.08 -10.97
N PHE A 72 5.93 -1.36 -10.45
CA PHE A 72 5.50 -1.03 -9.10
C PHE A 72 4.88 -2.25 -8.41
N LEU A 73 5.27 -2.48 -7.17
CA LEU A 73 4.69 -3.49 -6.27
C LEU A 73 4.16 -2.81 -5.01
N GLU A 74 2.88 -2.98 -4.69
CA GLU A 74 2.32 -2.62 -3.39
C GLU A 74 2.14 -3.86 -2.52
N LEU A 75 2.71 -3.82 -1.32
CA LEU A 75 2.64 -4.86 -0.29
C LEU A 75 1.53 -4.49 0.70
N GLY A 76 0.60 -5.41 0.94
CA GLY A 76 -0.51 -5.19 1.89
C GLY A 76 -1.43 -4.05 1.43
N ALA A 77 -1.93 -4.16 0.20
CA ALA A 77 -2.65 -3.08 -0.47
C ALA A 77 -4.06 -2.80 0.11
N GLY A 78 -4.62 -3.71 0.90
CA GLY A 78 -5.98 -3.64 1.40
C GLY A 78 -6.97 -3.50 0.25
N LEU A 79 -7.66 -2.36 0.15
CA LEU A 79 -8.59 -2.11 -0.97
C LEU A 79 -7.89 -1.68 -2.28
N GLY A 80 -6.58 -1.46 -2.27
CA GLY A 80 -5.78 -1.12 -3.46
C GLY A 80 -5.70 0.37 -3.80
N LEU A 81 -6.08 1.28 -2.88
CA LEU A 81 -6.21 2.71 -3.15
C LEU A 81 -5.00 3.31 -3.86
N LEU A 82 -3.79 3.07 -3.33
CA LEU A 82 -2.59 3.69 -3.88
C LEU A 82 -2.30 3.17 -5.30
N GLY A 83 -2.21 1.85 -5.48
CA GLY A 83 -2.00 1.26 -6.80
C GLY A 83 -3.04 1.71 -7.82
N HIS A 84 -4.31 1.81 -7.43
CA HIS A 84 -5.38 2.37 -8.27
C HIS A 84 -5.15 3.80 -8.72
N CYS A 85 -4.67 4.65 -7.81
CA CYS A 85 -4.40 6.04 -8.12
C CYS A 85 -3.21 6.17 -9.07
N LEU A 86 -2.09 5.53 -8.74
CA LEU A 86 -0.85 5.68 -9.51
C LEU A 86 -0.96 5.08 -10.92
N SER A 87 -1.60 3.93 -11.05
CA SER A 87 -1.81 3.28 -12.35
C SER A 87 -2.66 4.10 -13.33
N ARG A 88 -3.56 4.96 -12.83
CA ARG A 88 -4.32 5.92 -13.64
C ARG A 88 -3.51 7.16 -14.00
N LEU A 89 -2.65 7.60 -13.10
CA LEU A 89 -1.79 8.77 -13.31
C LEU A 89 -0.67 8.47 -14.30
N ASN A 90 -0.24 7.21 -14.37
CA ASN A 90 0.84 6.78 -15.24
C ASN A 90 0.51 5.42 -15.89
N PRO A 91 -0.25 5.43 -17.00
CA PRO A 91 -0.74 4.20 -17.65
C PRO A 91 0.36 3.35 -18.30
N GLU A 92 1.55 3.91 -18.53
CA GLU A 92 2.66 3.23 -19.22
C GLU A 92 3.45 2.28 -18.30
N SER A 93 3.25 2.35 -16.99
CA SER A 93 3.93 1.47 -16.03
C SER A 93 3.09 0.28 -15.61
N ASN A 94 3.76 -0.80 -15.21
CA ASN A 94 3.12 -2.00 -14.69
C ASN A 94 2.95 -1.93 -13.18
N TYR A 95 1.72 -2.08 -12.70
CA TYR A 95 1.38 -2.03 -11.28
C TYR A 95 0.87 -3.39 -10.83
N VAL A 96 1.43 -3.88 -9.73
CA VAL A 96 0.96 -5.09 -9.05
C VAL A 96 0.64 -4.72 -7.61
N ILE A 97 -0.61 -4.86 -7.22
CA ILE A 97 -1.07 -4.69 -5.84
C ILE A 97 -1.24 -6.06 -5.21
N THR A 98 -0.72 -6.23 -3.99
CA THR A 98 -0.70 -7.54 -3.34
C THR A 98 -1.20 -7.49 -1.92
N ASP A 99 -1.83 -8.58 -1.50
CA ASP A 99 -2.23 -8.79 -0.11
C ASP A 99 -2.24 -10.29 0.21
N VAL A 100 -2.67 -10.66 1.41
CA VAL A 100 -2.90 -12.05 1.81
C VAL A 100 -4.02 -12.67 0.97
N GLU A 101 -3.94 -13.99 0.76
CA GLU A 101 -4.85 -14.75 -0.10
C GLU A 101 -6.33 -14.47 0.17
N ALA A 102 -6.69 -14.31 1.45
CA ALA A 102 -8.05 -14.06 1.89
C ALA A 102 -8.66 -12.74 1.36
N LEU A 103 -7.84 -11.79 0.93
CA LEU A 103 -8.28 -10.48 0.43
C LEU A 103 -8.25 -10.38 -1.10
N ILE A 104 -7.71 -11.37 -1.81
CA ILE A 104 -7.47 -11.25 -3.26
C ILE A 104 -8.76 -11.10 -4.06
N GLU A 105 -9.83 -11.80 -3.71
CA GLU A 105 -11.13 -11.62 -4.39
C GLU A 105 -11.64 -10.17 -4.25
N GLN A 106 -11.41 -9.52 -3.11
CA GLN A 106 -11.78 -8.12 -2.89
C GLN A 106 -10.88 -7.16 -3.67
N LEU A 107 -9.56 -7.40 -3.71
CA LEU A 107 -8.64 -6.61 -4.51
C LEU A 107 -9.00 -6.73 -6.01
N GLU A 108 -9.20 -7.94 -6.51
CA GLU A 108 -9.58 -8.21 -7.90
C GLU A 108 -10.92 -7.56 -8.26
N TYR A 109 -11.91 -7.61 -7.36
CA TYR A 109 -13.18 -6.92 -7.55
C TYR A 109 -13.00 -5.40 -7.73
N ASN A 110 -12.04 -4.81 -6.99
CA ASN A 110 -11.74 -3.38 -7.08
C ASN A 110 -10.95 -3.02 -8.34
N VAL A 111 -10.24 -3.97 -8.98
CA VAL A 111 -9.50 -3.76 -10.23
C VAL A 111 -10.42 -3.90 -11.46
N PRO A 112 -10.72 -2.81 -12.19
CA PRO A 112 -11.55 -2.90 -13.39
C PRO A 112 -10.87 -3.75 -14.45
N SER A 113 -11.64 -4.61 -15.12
CA SER A 113 -11.15 -5.39 -16.27
C SER A 113 -10.63 -4.55 -17.43
N SER A 114 -11.00 -3.26 -17.51
CA SER A 114 -10.48 -2.31 -18.50
C SER A 114 -9.08 -1.79 -18.17
N GLN A 115 -8.58 -2.03 -16.96
CA GLN A 115 -7.32 -1.48 -16.47
C GLN A 115 -6.17 -2.48 -16.65
N ASN A 116 -5.62 -2.54 -17.87
CA ASN A 116 -4.62 -3.55 -18.25
C ASN A 116 -3.26 -3.43 -17.55
N ASN A 117 -2.96 -2.28 -16.94
CA ASN A 117 -1.68 -1.99 -16.32
C ASN A 117 -1.68 -2.19 -14.79
N LEU A 118 -2.78 -2.67 -14.21
CA LEU A 118 -2.93 -2.95 -12.79
C LEU A 118 -3.39 -4.39 -12.59
N LYS A 119 -2.69 -5.15 -11.76
CA LYS A 119 -3.02 -6.53 -11.41
C LYS A 119 -3.06 -6.70 -9.90
N ALA A 120 -4.01 -7.50 -9.41
CA ALA A 120 -4.02 -7.99 -8.04
C ALA A 120 -3.36 -9.38 -7.97
N ALA A 121 -2.65 -9.67 -6.88
CA ALA A 121 -2.05 -11.00 -6.66
C ALA A 121 -1.84 -11.31 -5.18
N GLY A 122 -1.93 -12.61 -4.83
CA GLY A 122 -1.62 -13.12 -3.49
C GLY A 122 -0.12 -13.11 -3.17
N LEU A 123 0.25 -12.48 -2.05
CA LEU A 123 1.62 -12.44 -1.55
C LEU A 123 1.67 -12.58 -0.03
N ASP A 124 2.27 -13.66 0.46
CA ASP A 124 2.49 -13.95 1.88
C ASP A 124 3.80 -13.35 2.45
N TRP A 125 4.39 -12.43 1.68
CA TRP A 125 5.69 -11.79 1.91
C TRP A 125 6.89 -12.75 1.99
N SER A 126 6.76 -14.00 1.52
CA SER A 126 7.90 -14.89 1.33
C SER A 126 8.70 -14.54 0.07
N GLU A 127 9.97 -14.96 0.01
CA GLU A 127 10.80 -14.80 -1.19
C GLU A 127 10.22 -15.58 -2.38
N ASP A 128 9.72 -16.79 -2.15
CA ASP A 128 9.10 -17.61 -3.20
C ASP A 128 7.78 -17.00 -3.68
N GLY A 129 6.98 -16.43 -2.77
CA GLY A 129 5.79 -15.65 -3.11
C GLY A 129 6.13 -14.45 -4.00
N LEU A 130 7.17 -13.69 -3.64
CA LEU A 130 7.62 -12.56 -4.46
C LEU A 130 8.06 -13.00 -5.86
N ARG A 131 8.84 -14.09 -5.96
CA ARG A 131 9.26 -14.65 -7.26
C ARG A 131 8.08 -15.10 -8.11
N ARG A 132 7.07 -15.72 -7.50
CA ARG A 132 5.82 -16.09 -8.19
C ARG A 132 5.11 -14.85 -8.75
N VAL A 133 4.96 -13.81 -7.94
CA VAL A 133 4.35 -12.54 -8.37
C VAL A 133 5.14 -11.89 -9.51
N GLU A 134 6.47 -11.87 -9.44
CA GLU A 134 7.30 -11.36 -10.53
C GLU A 134 7.10 -12.16 -11.84
N LEU A 135 7.08 -13.49 -11.74
CA LEU A 135 6.88 -14.39 -12.87
C LEU A 135 5.51 -14.20 -13.53
N GLU A 136 4.44 -14.19 -12.73
CA GLU A 136 3.06 -14.19 -13.22
C GLU A 136 2.56 -12.78 -13.58
N CYS A 137 2.97 -11.77 -12.81
CA CYS A 137 2.40 -10.43 -12.89
C CYS A 137 3.36 -9.40 -13.52
N ASN A 138 4.67 -9.60 -13.44
CA ASN A 138 5.69 -8.64 -13.87
C ASN A 138 6.67 -9.17 -14.94
N ASN A 139 6.21 -10.11 -15.79
CA ASN A 139 6.99 -10.66 -16.91
C ASN A 139 8.35 -11.25 -16.49
N ASN A 140 8.40 -11.89 -15.31
CA ASN A 140 9.61 -12.45 -14.71
C ASN A 140 10.73 -11.40 -14.51
N ARG A 141 10.37 -10.17 -14.17
CA ARG A 141 11.30 -9.09 -13.84
C ARG A 141 11.09 -8.62 -12.40
N PRO A 142 12.17 -8.19 -11.71
CA PRO A 142 12.03 -7.53 -10.42
C PRO A 142 11.39 -6.15 -10.58
N PHE A 143 10.83 -5.64 -9.47
CA PHE A 143 10.17 -4.34 -9.44
C PHE A 143 11.18 -3.19 -9.27
N ASP A 144 10.86 -2.00 -9.78
CA ASP A 144 11.66 -0.79 -9.62
C ASP A 144 11.27 -0.01 -8.36
N LEU A 145 9.98 -0.07 -8.00
CA LEU A 145 9.42 0.54 -6.81
C LEU A 145 8.61 -0.46 -6.01
N ILE A 146 8.93 -0.61 -4.74
CA ILE A 146 8.17 -1.40 -3.76
C ILE A 146 7.55 -0.44 -2.75
N VAL A 147 6.28 -0.60 -2.43
CA VAL A 147 5.58 0.29 -1.50
C VAL A 147 4.74 -0.50 -0.52
N SER A 148 4.58 0.03 0.68
CA SER A 148 3.56 -0.45 1.60
C SER A 148 2.94 0.73 2.35
N THR A 149 1.67 0.60 2.74
CA THR A 149 0.96 1.62 3.51
C THR A 149 0.36 1.01 4.78
N ASP A 150 0.82 1.48 5.94
CA ASP A 150 0.40 1.04 7.28
C ASP A 150 0.53 -0.47 7.57
N CYS A 151 1.53 -1.13 6.97
CA CYS A 151 1.74 -2.58 7.13
C CYS A 151 2.55 -2.98 8.37
N VAL A 152 2.92 -2.01 9.23
CA VAL A 152 3.64 -2.27 10.48
C VAL A 152 2.82 -1.75 11.65
N TYR A 153 2.17 -2.69 12.35
CA TYR A 153 1.44 -2.42 13.58
C TYR A 153 1.38 -3.67 14.45
N LYS A 154 2.42 -3.86 15.27
CA LYS A 154 2.65 -5.02 16.14
C LYS A 154 1.46 -5.42 17.02
N PRO A 155 0.67 -4.49 17.62
CA PRO A 155 -0.49 -4.87 18.41
C PRO A 155 -1.58 -5.61 17.64
N LEU A 156 -1.66 -5.40 16.32
CA LEU A 156 -2.66 -6.05 15.45
C LEU A 156 -2.07 -7.21 14.66
N TYR A 157 -0.86 -7.05 14.13
CA TYR A 157 -0.25 -7.99 13.21
C TYR A 157 0.85 -8.87 13.84
N GLY A 158 1.15 -8.68 15.13
CA GLY A 158 2.26 -9.34 15.80
C GLY A 158 3.59 -9.02 15.11
N ASP A 159 4.40 -10.06 14.85
CA ASP A 159 5.72 -9.90 14.25
C ASP A 159 5.70 -9.98 12.71
N SER A 160 4.55 -9.69 12.07
CA SER A 160 4.43 -9.72 10.60
C SER A 160 5.43 -8.79 9.90
N TYR A 161 5.86 -7.72 10.58
CA TYR A 161 6.88 -6.78 10.10
C TYR A 161 8.21 -7.47 9.77
N VAL A 162 8.53 -8.61 10.40
CA VAL A 162 9.72 -9.41 10.06
C VAL A 162 9.62 -9.96 8.64
N LYS A 163 8.45 -10.50 8.27
CA LYS A 163 8.21 -11.00 6.90
C LYS A 163 8.17 -9.85 5.89
N LEU A 164 7.54 -8.72 6.25
CA LEU A 164 7.56 -7.51 5.42
C LEU A 164 9.00 -7.07 5.13
N ALA A 165 9.85 -6.96 6.16
CA ALA A 165 11.26 -6.63 6.00
C ALA A 165 11.99 -7.62 5.09
N GLY A 166 11.77 -8.93 5.29
CA GLY A 166 12.33 -9.98 4.44
C GLY A 166 11.92 -9.87 2.96
N CYS A 167 10.67 -9.51 2.69
CA CYS A 167 10.17 -9.26 1.34
C CYS A 167 10.84 -8.04 0.69
N VAL A 168 10.95 -6.94 1.43
CA VAL A 168 11.64 -5.71 0.99
C VAL A 168 13.11 -5.99 0.68
N VAL A 169 13.81 -6.70 1.57
CA VAL A 169 15.21 -7.11 1.39
C VAL A 169 15.36 -7.97 0.14
N SER A 170 14.49 -8.97 -0.03
CA SER A 170 14.48 -9.83 -1.22
C SER A 170 14.29 -9.03 -2.50
N GLY A 171 13.31 -8.12 -2.54
CA GLY A 171 13.04 -7.27 -3.70
C GLY A 171 14.22 -6.36 -4.06
N LEU A 172 14.77 -5.65 -3.07
CA LEU A 172 15.91 -4.74 -3.28
C LEU A 172 17.19 -5.47 -3.68
N ARG A 173 17.40 -6.71 -3.23
CA ARG A 173 18.55 -7.53 -3.67
C ARG A 173 18.44 -7.98 -5.12
N ARG A 174 17.21 -8.16 -5.63
CA ARG A 174 16.96 -8.59 -7.01
C ARG A 174 17.09 -7.45 -8.01
N ASN A 175 16.83 -6.21 -7.58
CA ASN A 175 17.07 -5.01 -8.37
C ASN A 175 17.85 -3.99 -7.55
N VAL A 176 19.16 -3.91 -7.78
CA VAL A 176 20.05 -3.00 -7.03
C VAL A 176 19.70 -1.53 -7.18
N ASN A 177 18.98 -1.16 -8.24
CA ASN A 177 18.51 0.20 -8.51
C ASN A 177 17.09 0.46 -7.99
N ALA A 178 16.40 -0.57 -7.47
CA ALA A 178 15.08 -0.40 -6.90
C ALA A 178 15.10 0.46 -5.64
N VAL A 179 13.96 1.07 -5.37
CA VAL A 179 13.70 1.83 -4.16
C VAL A 179 12.46 1.24 -3.49
N SER A 180 12.47 1.18 -2.17
CA SER A 180 11.25 0.88 -1.41
C SER A 180 10.81 2.12 -0.65
N VAL A 181 9.51 2.43 -0.63
CA VAL A 181 8.95 3.58 0.11
C VAL A 181 7.79 3.11 0.97
N HIS A 182 7.83 3.40 2.27
CA HIS A 182 6.86 2.90 3.21
C HIS A 182 6.23 4.03 4.00
N PHE A 183 4.90 4.00 4.10
CA PHE A 183 4.10 5.02 4.78
C PHE A 183 3.53 4.43 6.06
N MET A 184 3.91 4.97 7.21
CA MET A 184 3.53 4.44 8.52
C MET A 184 2.80 5.49 9.34
N GLU A 185 1.67 5.13 9.93
CA GLU A 185 1.07 5.94 11.00
C GLU A 185 1.66 5.49 12.34
N ARG A 186 2.42 6.37 12.99
CA ARG A 186 3.09 6.06 14.26
C ARG A 186 2.09 5.92 15.39
N ARG A 187 2.24 4.82 16.14
CA ARG A 187 1.42 4.46 17.30
C ARG A 187 2.33 3.88 18.38
N ASN A 188 1.91 3.94 19.64
CA ASN A 188 2.73 3.43 20.73
C ASN A 188 2.97 1.91 20.56
N GLY A 189 4.23 1.48 20.50
CA GLY A 189 4.60 0.09 20.32
C GLY A 189 4.21 -0.51 18.96
N ASP A 190 4.20 0.31 17.90
CA ASP A 190 3.82 -0.12 16.55
C ASP A 190 4.79 -1.11 15.89
N GLY A 191 6.03 -1.20 16.34
CA GLY A 191 7.04 -2.12 15.80
C GLY A 191 7.86 -1.55 14.64
N VAL A 192 7.73 -0.25 14.34
CA VAL A 192 8.45 0.37 13.22
C VAL A 192 9.95 0.44 13.49
N GLU A 193 10.38 0.70 14.74
CA GLU A 193 11.80 0.68 15.12
C GLU A 193 12.42 -0.69 14.86
N GLU A 194 11.80 -1.77 15.33
CA GLU A 194 12.30 -3.13 15.09
C GLU A 194 12.35 -3.47 13.59
N TRP A 195 11.36 -3.01 12.82
CA TRP A 195 11.38 -3.17 11.36
C TRP A 195 12.55 -2.43 10.70
N VAL A 196 12.83 -1.19 11.12
CA VAL A 196 14.00 -0.42 10.63
C VAL A 196 15.30 -1.12 10.99
N GLU A 197 15.44 -1.59 12.24
CA GLU A 197 16.64 -2.30 12.71
C GLU A 197 16.94 -3.55 11.88
N ILE A 198 15.91 -4.32 11.51
CA ILE A 198 16.05 -5.49 10.63
C ILE A 198 16.61 -5.08 9.26
N LEU A 199 16.02 -4.05 8.62
CA LEU A 199 16.46 -3.59 7.31
C LEU A 199 17.91 -3.08 7.33
N GLU A 200 18.27 -2.31 8.34
CA GLU A 200 19.63 -1.79 8.50
C GLU A 200 20.64 -2.92 8.77
N GLY A 201 20.24 -3.91 9.58
CA GLY A 201 21.01 -5.12 9.86
C GLY A 201 21.27 -5.98 8.62
N GLU A 202 20.34 -6.00 7.67
CA GLU A 202 20.49 -6.64 6.36
C GLU A 202 21.35 -5.84 5.36
N GLY A 203 21.95 -4.72 5.82
CA GLY A 203 22.86 -3.90 5.03
C GLY A 203 22.16 -2.87 4.15
N LEU A 204 20.86 -2.62 4.33
CA LEU A 204 20.15 -1.57 3.61
C LEU A 204 20.37 -0.21 4.27
N LYS A 205 20.13 0.86 3.51
CA LYS A 205 20.06 2.22 4.01
C LYS A 205 18.59 2.60 4.14
N VAL A 206 18.17 2.92 5.35
CA VAL A 206 16.83 3.45 5.65
C VAL A 206 16.93 4.95 5.85
N VAL A 207 16.08 5.72 5.18
CA VAL A 207 16.02 7.18 5.28
C VAL A 207 14.59 7.56 5.63
N LYS A 208 14.42 8.21 6.78
CA LYS A 208 13.16 8.88 7.11
C LYS A 208 13.07 10.17 6.30
N GLU A 209 12.09 10.27 5.41
CA GLU A 209 11.90 11.45 4.57
C GLU A 209 11.26 12.59 5.37
N ASP A 210 11.78 13.80 5.19
CA ASP A 210 11.15 15.00 5.72
C ASP A 210 10.05 15.44 4.75
N TRP A 211 8.80 15.10 5.11
CA TRP A 211 7.63 15.49 4.33
C TRP A 211 7.22 16.96 4.55
N GLY A 212 7.90 17.68 5.45
CA GLY A 212 7.55 19.03 5.86
C GLY A 212 6.18 19.09 6.57
N SER A 213 6.05 20.00 7.53
CA SER A 213 4.77 20.25 8.22
C SER A 213 3.61 20.62 7.26
N LYS A 214 3.91 21.09 6.04
CA LYS A 214 2.92 21.54 5.06
C LYS A 214 2.06 20.42 4.45
N GLY A 215 2.60 19.20 4.29
CA GLY A 215 1.82 18.11 3.71
C GLY A 215 0.83 17.45 4.67
N CYS A 216 1.05 17.60 5.98
CA CYS A 216 0.21 17.02 7.03
C CYS A 216 -0.85 17.98 7.59
N GLU A 217 -0.63 19.30 7.50
CA GLU A 217 -1.51 20.32 8.11
C GLU A 217 -2.73 20.72 7.24
N GLU A 218 -2.67 20.55 5.91
CA GLU A 218 -3.76 21.00 5.01
C GLU A 218 -4.88 19.97 4.78
N MET A 219 -4.74 18.73 5.27
CA MET A 219 -5.78 17.70 5.12
C MET A 219 -6.54 17.49 6.43
N GLN A 220 -7.56 18.33 6.64
CA GLN A 220 -8.56 18.09 7.66
C GLN A 220 -9.45 16.91 7.24
N TRP A 221 -9.15 15.73 7.78
CA TRP A 221 -10.04 14.58 7.69
C TRP A 221 -11.15 14.70 8.74
N SER A 222 -12.41 14.64 8.30
CA SER A 222 -13.60 14.81 9.15
C SER A 222 -14.16 13.49 9.71
N GLY A 223 -13.43 12.39 9.63
CA GLY A 223 -13.90 11.13 10.19
C GLY A 223 -13.80 11.10 11.71
N GLU A 224 -14.89 10.66 12.34
CA GLU A 224 -15.04 10.63 13.78
C GLU A 224 -14.06 9.65 14.42
N GLY A 225 -13.05 10.17 15.13
CA GLY A 225 -12.15 9.34 15.94
C GLY A 225 -10.69 9.79 15.94
N GLY A 226 -10.44 11.09 16.16
CA GLY A 226 -9.10 11.64 16.26
C GLY A 226 -8.24 10.95 17.32
N ARG A 227 -7.25 10.19 16.87
CA ARG A 227 -5.94 10.13 17.53
C ARG A 227 -4.92 10.61 16.52
N ALA A 228 -4.20 11.67 16.86
CA ALA A 228 -3.17 12.28 16.04
C ALA A 228 -1.95 11.35 15.97
N GLY A 229 -2.01 10.32 15.12
CA GLY A 229 -0.81 9.61 14.71
C GLY A 229 0.07 10.52 13.86
N VAL A 230 1.38 10.50 14.12
CA VAL A 230 2.38 11.14 13.26
C VAL A 230 2.56 10.23 12.06
N LEU A 231 2.39 10.74 10.84
CA LEU A 231 2.74 9.98 9.65
C LEU A 231 4.24 10.09 9.40
N GLU A 232 4.88 8.96 9.15
CA GLU A 232 6.29 8.89 8.77
C GLU A 232 6.45 8.16 7.44
N VAL A 233 7.37 8.65 6.62
CA VAL A 233 7.70 8.06 5.33
C VAL A 233 9.14 7.58 5.38
N TYR A 234 9.34 6.31 5.04
CA TYR A 234 10.65 5.67 5.04
C TYR A 234 11.02 5.24 3.63
N ARG A 235 12.11 5.79 3.10
CA ARG A 235 12.74 5.33 1.87
C ARG A 235 13.86 4.35 2.21
N VAL A 236 13.84 3.18 1.58
CA VAL A 236 14.82 2.11 1.77
C VAL A 236 15.51 1.82 0.45
N VAL A 237 16.85 1.77 0.47
CA VAL A 237 17.68 1.53 -0.71
C VAL A 237 18.86 0.62 -0.36
N ASN A 238 19.46 -0.02 -1.37
CA ASN A 238 20.74 -0.69 -1.21
C ASN A 238 21.83 0.33 -0.82
N LYS A 239 22.71 -0.04 0.13
CA LYS A 239 23.95 0.73 0.37
C LYS A 239 24.83 0.59 -0.88
N LYS A 240 25.24 1.72 -1.44
CA LYS A 240 26.25 1.77 -2.51
C LYS A 240 27.64 1.47 -1.96
#